data_AF-R5EHR0-F1
#
_entry.id   AF-R5EHR0-F1
#
_cell.length_a   1.000
_cell.length_b   1.000
_cell.length_c   1.000
_cell.angle_alpha   90.00
_cell.angle_beta   90.00
_cell.angle_gamma   90.00
#
_symmetry.space_group_name_H-M   'P 1'
#
loop_
_entity.id
_entity.type
_entity.pdbx_description
1 polymer ?
#
loop_
_entity_poly.entity_id
_entity_poly.type
_entity_poly.pdbx_seq_one_letter_code
_entity_poly.pdbx_strand_id
1 'polypeptide(L)'
;MKIREFRRLRKQNDAVKIWFAMVCVGVICFGRACYYGVKMYREIHSPVEYQIVNTKTNAGGKQGWDGVSDVLAVSDGRTGEINLRYRGVEVSSSFQELSREYLQKVYGITDQDGEKCFYLNEAAYKELQDAFMEQDVSLKSTGESENIILEMQYQQAPQEEEKVTEYRTAKMVIKKDGWISDTPQIVTAWQGAQSGEYQMVAFSKGDLTSAQREQIAKVGGMIEQENDVVQREYEVKELVLQVKYELIVALLTWIMAMTFWHYCIACRI
;
A
#
# COMPACT_ATOMS: atom_id res chain seq x y z
N MET A 1 24.13 24.35 -34.75
CA MET A 1 25.54 24.30 -34.28
C MET A 1 26.03 22.87 -34.41
N LYS A 2 27.07 22.57 -35.21
CA LYS A 2 27.53 21.17 -35.37
C LYS A 2 28.17 20.69 -34.06
N ILE A 3 27.93 19.45 -33.63
CA ILE A 3 28.49 18.86 -32.39
C ILE A 3 30.02 19.02 -32.29
N ARG A 4 30.72 19.01 -33.43
CA ARG A 4 32.17 19.26 -33.51
C ARG A 4 32.57 20.69 -33.14
N GLU A 5 31.77 21.70 -33.51
CA GLU A 5 32.02 23.12 -33.18
C GLU A 5 31.75 23.39 -31.70
N PHE A 6 30.66 22.82 -31.16
CA PHE A 6 30.33 22.92 -29.73
C PHE A 6 31.43 22.31 -28.84
N ARG A 7 31.98 21.15 -29.24
CA ARG A 7 33.12 20.52 -28.55
C ARG A 7 34.38 21.39 -28.58
N ARG A 8 34.61 22.13 -29.67
CA ARG A 8 35.78 23.01 -29.84
C ARG A 8 35.66 24.26 -28.97
N LEU A 9 34.47 24.89 -28.94
CA LEU A 9 34.15 26.05 -28.10
C LEU A 9 34.16 25.72 -26.61
N ARG A 10 33.62 24.56 -26.19
CA ARG A 10 33.68 24.08 -24.79
C ARG A 10 35.13 23.89 -24.31
N LYS A 11 36.06 23.54 -25.20
CA LYS A 11 37.47 23.31 -24.83
C LYS A 11 38.25 24.62 -24.64
N GLN A 12 37.82 25.71 -25.29
CA GLN A 12 38.52 27.00 -25.31
C GLN A 12 37.89 28.08 -24.43
N ASN A 13 36.59 28.00 -24.11
CA ASN A 13 35.88 29.07 -23.40
C ASN A 13 35.22 28.56 -22.12
N ASP A 14 35.70 29.04 -20.97
CA ASP A 14 35.17 28.69 -19.64
C ASP A 14 33.72 29.17 -19.44
N ALA A 15 33.29 30.24 -20.12
CA ALA A 15 31.91 30.70 -20.09
C ALA A 15 30.94 29.65 -20.67
N VAL A 16 31.31 28.98 -21.76
CA VAL A 16 30.48 27.92 -22.38
C VAL A 16 30.39 26.69 -21.47
N LYS A 17 31.44 26.39 -20.70
CA LYS A 17 31.42 25.29 -19.70
C LYS A 17 30.46 25.60 -18.56
N ILE A 18 30.51 26.83 -18.03
CA ILE A 18 29.65 27.29 -16.93
C ILE A 18 28.18 27.32 -17.39
N TRP A 19 27.90 27.84 -18.58
CA TRP A 19 26.56 27.80 -19.18
C TRP A 19 26.03 26.36 -19.31
N PHE A 20 26.84 25.46 -19.86
CA PHE A 20 26.44 24.05 -20.02
C PHE A 20 26.19 23.37 -18.67
N ALA A 21 26.98 23.68 -17.64
CA ALA A 21 26.76 23.17 -16.29
C ALA A 21 25.40 23.64 -15.72
N MET A 22 25.03 24.91 -15.90
CA MET A 22 23.71 25.41 -15.47
C MET A 22 22.56 24.69 -16.17
N VAL A 23 22.67 24.46 -17.48
CA VAL A 23 21.67 23.71 -18.25
C VAL A 23 21.56 22.28 -17.73
N CYS A 24 22.68 21.60 -17.45
CA CYS A 24 22.67 20.26 -16.89
C CYS A 24 21.97 20.20 -15.51
N VAL A 25 22.25 21.15 -14.62
CA VAL A 25 21.59 21.24 -13.31
C VAL A 25 20.08 21.42 -13.49
N GLY A 26 19.66 22.33 -14.37
CA GLY A 26 18.24 22.55 -14.64
C GLY A 26 17.52 21.32 -15.17
N VAL A 27 18.15 20.55 -16.07
CA VAL A 27 17.60 19.29 -16.60
C VAL A 27 17.48 18.23 -15.51
N ILE A 28 18.48 18.11 -14.61
CA ILE A 28 18.44 17.15 -13.51
C ILE A 28 17.31 17.49 -12.53
N CYS A 29 17.20 18.75 -12.11
CA CYS A 29 16.13 19.20 -11.22
C CYS A 29 14.74 18.99 -11.85
N PHE A 30 14.59 19.29 -13.14
CA PHE A 30 13.34 19.03 -13.85
C PHE A 30 13.00 17.53 -13.89
N GLY A 31 13.98 16.67 -14.19
CA GLY A 31 13.80 15.23 -14.16
C GLY A 31 13.37 14.71 -12.77
N ARG A 32 13.98 15.24 -11.70
CA ARG A 32 13.60 14.95 -10.31
C ARG A 32 12.18 15.41 -10.00
N ALA A 33 11.78 16.61 -10.43
CA ALA A 33 10.41 17.10 -10.27
C ALA A 33 9.38 16.18 -10.96
N CYS A 34 9.67 15.71 -12.17
CA CYS A 34 8.81 14.73 -12.86
C CYS A 34 8.74 13.42 -12.09
N TYR A 35 9.87 12.89 -11.60
CA TYR A 35 9.91 11.66 -10.82
C TYR A 35 9.06 11.76 -9.55
N TYR A 36 9.26 12.82 -8.75
CA TYR A 36 8.48 13.04 -7.53
C TYR A 36 7.00 13.30 -7.83
N GLY A 37 6.69 13.99 -8.93
CA GLY A 37 5.31 14.19 -9.39
C GLY A 37 4.61 12.88 -9.74
N VAL A 38 5.30 11.97 -10.46
CA VAL A 38 4.77 10.63 -10.77
C VAL A 38 4.62 9.79 -9.50
N LYS A 39 5.61 9.82 -8.59
CA LYS A 39 5.53 9.10 -7.31
C LYS A 39 4.32 9.59 -6.49
N MET A 40 4.15 10.90 -6.37
CA MET A 40 3.02 11.53 -5.68
C MET A 40 1.69 11.15 -6.32
N TYR A 41 1.58 11.20 -7.66
CA TYR A 41 0.38 10.79 -8.37
C TYR A 41 0.01 9.34 -8.07
N ARG A 42 1.00 8.44 -8.07
CA ARG A 42 0.79 7.03 -7.74
C ARG A 42 0.30 6.85 -6.29
N GLU A 43 0.85 7.61 -5.35
CA GLU A 43 0.48 7.52 -3.92
C GLU A 43 -0.93 8.03 -3.64
N ILE A 44 -1.38 9.06 -4.35
CA ILE A 44 -2.74 9.61 -4.21
C ILE A 44 -3.78 8.66 -4.82
N HIS A 45 -3.42 8.02 -5.94
CA HIS A 45 -4.33 7.16 -6.71
C HIS A 45 -4.21 5.67 -6.38
N SER A 46 -3.36 5.28 -5.43
CA SER A 46 -3.34 3.91 -4.93
C SER A 46 -4.52 3.68 -3.98
N PRO A 47 -5.19 2.52 -4.07
CA PRO A 47 -6.22 2.16 -3.11
C PRO A 47 -5.61 1.94 -1.72
N VAL A 48 -6.41 2.11 -0.68
CA VAL A 48 -5.98 1.96 0.73
C VAL A 48 -7.08 1.31 1.56
N GLU A 49 -6.69 0.58 2.59
CA GLU A 49 -7.61 -0.07 3.53
C GLU A 49 -7.43 0.53 4.93
N TYR A 50 -8.55 0.78 5.60
CA TYR A 50 -8.57 1.25 6.97
C TYR A 50 -9.47 0.37 7.83
N GLN A 51 -8.97 0.02 9.01
CA GLN A 51 -9.76 -0.57 10.08
C GLN A 51 -10.43 0.54 10.88
N ILE A 52 -11.76 0.49 10.94
CA ILE A 52 -12.59 1.52 11.52
C ILE A 52 -13.34 0.90 12.69
N VAL A 53 -12.98 1.31 13.90
CA VAL A 53 -13.62 0.86 15.13
C VAL A 53 -14.84 1.73 15.38
N ASN A 54 -16.01 1.09 15.50
CA ASN A 54 -17.25 1.80 15.78
C ASN A 54 -17.27 2.25 17.24
N THR A 55 -17.27 3.56 17.46
CA THR A 55 -17.34 4.14 18.81
C THR A 55 -18.76 4.42 19.26
N LYS A 56 -19.73 4.36 18.33
CA LYS A 56 -21.15 4.57 18.61
C LYS A 56 -21.90 3.25 18.44
N THR A 57 -22.52 2.80 19.52
CA THR A 57 -23.30 1.56 19.68
C THR A 57 -24.46 1.37 18.70
N ASN A 58 -24.70 2.32 17.76
CA ASN A 58 -25.82 2.33 16.82
C ASN A 58 -25.45 2.82 15.40
N ALA A 59 -24.17 2.82 15.03
CA ALA A 59 -23.80 3.08 13.64
C ALA A 59 -24.14 1.85 12.80
N GLY A 60 -25.26 1.92 12.08
CA GLY A 60 -25.78 0.85 11.22
C GLY A 60 -24.71 0.34 10.26
N GLY A 61 -24.87 -0.92 9.85
CA GLY A 61 -23.96 -1.62 8.94
C GLY A 61 -23.75 -0.92 7.58
N LYS A 62 -23.40 -1.68 6.54
CA LYS A 62 -23.05 -1.19 5.17
C LYS A 62 -23.75 0.11 4.68
N GLN A 63 -25.01 0.36 5.04
CA GLN A 63 -25.81 1.55 4.70
C GLN A 63 -25.23 2.91 5.16
N GLY A 64 -24.33 2.97 6.14
CA GLY A 64 -23.73 4.24 6.59
C GLY A 64 -22.74 4.86 5.59
N TRP A 65 -22.21 4.06 4.65
CA TRP A 65 -21.08 4.43 3.81
C TRP A 65 -21.45 5.01 2.44
N ASP A 66 -22.71 4.94 2.04
CA ASP A 66 -23.20 5.41 0.73
C ASP A 66 -22.99 6.92 0.51
N GLY A 67 -22.81 7.69 1.58
CA GLY A 67 -22.54 9.13 1.54
C GLY A 67 -21.07 9.52 1.49
N VAL A 68 -20.14 8.56 1.59
CA VAL A 68 -18.69 8.80 1.61
C VAL A 68 -18.11 8.57 0.22
N SER A 69 -17.45 9.58 -0.35
CA SER A 69 -16.87 9.47 -1.69
C SER A 69 -15.65 8.54 -1.71
N ASP A 70 -15.42 7.92 -2.87
CA ASP A 70 -14.25 7.07 -3.17
C ASP A 70 -14.18 5.73 -2.39
N VAL A 71 -15.24 5.33 -1.67
CA VAL A 71 -15.34 4.00 -1.03
C VAL A 71 -15.52 2.90 -2.10
N LEU A 72 -14.69 1.87 -2.06
CA LEU A 72 -14.76 0.69 -2.94
C LEU A 72 -15.61 -0.43 -2.35
N ALA A 73 -15.36 -0.77 -1.09
CA ALA A 73 -16.05 -1.84 -0.40
C ALA A 73 -15.97 -1.64 1.12
N VAL A 74 -16.96 -2.19 1.80
CA VAL A 74 -17.06 -2.21 3.26
C VAL A 74 -17.37 -3.62 3.70
N SER A 75 -16.65 -4.08 4.71
CA SER A 75 -16.92 -5.34 5.38
C SER A 75 -16.96 -5.11 6.88
N ASP A 76 -17.87 -5.77 7.57
CA ASP A 76 -17.65 -6.03 8.98
C ASP A 76 -16.49 -7.03 9.09
N GLY A 77 -15.58 -6.77 10.02
CA GLY A 77 -14.34 -7.50 10.19
C GLY A 77 -14.13 -7.95 11.63
N ARG A 78 -13.38 -9.03 11.80
CA ARG A 78 -12.97 -9.54 13.10
C ARG A 78 -11.54 -10.00 13.03
N THR A 79 -10.81 -9.84 14.13
CA THR A 79 -9.45 -10.36 14.25
C THR A 79 -9.48 -11.58 15.15
N GLY A 80 -8.93 -12.68 14.66
CA GLY A 80 -8.75 -13.90 15.42
C GLY A 80 -7.29 -14.31 15.49
N GLU A 81 -6.99 -15.23 16.40
CA GLU A 81 -5.70 -15.91 16.47
C GLU A 81 -5.85 -17.36 15.97
N ILE A 82 -4.89 -17.79 15.15
CA ILE A 82 -4.78 -19.15 14.63
C ILE A 82 -3.45 -19.75 15.06
N ASN A 83 -3.51 -20.95 15.63
CA ASN A 83 -2.36 -21.81 15.83
C ASN A 83 -2.26 -22.76 14.63
N LEU A 84 -1.18 -22.62 13.86
CA LEU A 84 -0.89 -23.39 12.67
C LEU A 84 0.11 -24.48 13.01
N ARG A 85 -0.26 -25.73 12.73
CA ARG A 85 0.57 -26.91 12.93
C ARG A 85 0.96 -27.52 11.60
N TYR A 86 2.26 -27.68 11.38
CA TYR A 86 2.82 -28.37 10.22
C TYR A 86 4.00 -29.25 10.65
N ARG A 87 3.95 -30.54 10.28
CA ARG A 87 4.99 -31.54 10.62
C ARG A 87 5.37 -31.59 12.11
N GLY A 88 4.41 -31.33 13.00
CA GLY A 88 4.60 -31.38 14.46
C GLY A 88 5.14 -30.08 15.07
N VAL A 89 5.43 -29.05 14.27
CA VAL A 89 5.75 -27.70 14.73
C VAL A 89 4.49 -26.85 14.75
N GLU A 90 4.36 -25.99 15.76
CA GLU A 90 3.26 -25.05 15.93
C GLU A 90 3.76 -23.60 15.86
N VAL A 91 3.01 -22.76 15.16
CA VAL A 91 3.24 -21.32 15.03
C VAL A 91 1.90 -20.61 15.20
N SER A 92 1.86 -19.61 16.07
CA SER A 92 0.68 -18.76 16.26
C SER A 92 0.75 -17.56 15.32
N SER A 93 -0.37 -17.19 14.70
CA SER A 93 -0.49 -16.03 13.82
C SER A 93 -1.88 -15.38 13.96
N SER A 94 -1.99 -14.10 13.65
CA SER A 94 -3.28 -13.39 13.62
C SER A 94 -3.87 -13.44 12.20
N PHE A 95 -5.18 -13.41 12.11
CA PHE A 95 -5.89 -13.39 10.84
C PHE A 95 -7.14 -12.52 10.93
N GLN A 96 -7.59 -12.04 9.77
CA GLN A 96 -8.78 -11.21 9.64
C GLN A 96 -9.90 -11.99 8.95
N GLU A 97 -11.07 -12.00 9.55
CA GLU A 97 -12.27 -12.55 8.94
C GLU A 97 -13.07 -11.42 8.27
N LEU A 98 -13.29 -11.51 6.97
CA LEU A 98 -13.96 -10.49 6.16
C LEU A 98 -15.07 -11.11 5.30
N SER A 99 -16.07 -10.33 4.91
CA SER A 99 -17.17 -10.79 4.08
C SER A 99 -16.70 -11.25 2.69
N ARG A 100 -17.35 -12.29 2.16
CA ARG A 100 -17.04 -12.83 0.83
C ARG A 100 -17.10 -11.79 -0.28
N GLU A 101 -18.09 -10.89 -0.22
CA GLU A 101 -18.23 -9.80 -1.18
C GLU A 101 -17.02 -8.85 -1.16
N TYR A 102 -16.46 -8.59 0.03
CA TYR A 102 -15.27 -7.74 0.17
C TYR A 102 -14.04 -8.44 -0.39
N LEU A 103 -13.81 -9.70 -0.02
CA LEU A 103 -12.70 -10.49 -0.54
C LEU A 103 -12.72 -10.57 -2.07
N GLN A 104 -13.91 -10.69 -2.67
CA GLN A 104 -14.06 -10.71 -4.11
C GLN A 104 -13.83 -9.35 -4.75
N LYS A 105 -14.39 -8.27 -4.21
CA LYS A 105 -14.27 -6.92 -4.81
C LYS A 105 -12.88 -6.31 -4.63
N VAL A 106 -12.28 -6.50 -3.47
CA VAL A 106 -11.04 -5.83 -3.08
C VAL A 106 -9.84 -6.67 -3.47
N TYR A 107 -9.84 -7.95 -3.09
CA TYR A 107 -8.71 -8.84 -3.35
C TYR A 107 -8.90 -9.71 -4.58
N GLY A 108 -10.07 -9.73 -5.23
CA GLY A 108 -10.33 -10.64 -6.35
C GLY A 108 -10.32 -12.11 -5.94
N ILE A 109 -10.65 -12.42 -4.69
CA ILE A 109 -10.68 -13.78 -4.14
C ILE A 109 -12.09 -14.33 -4.25
N THR A 110 -12.26 -15.44 -4.96
CA THR A 110 -13.54 -16.16 -5.03
C THR A 110 -13.43 -17.36 -4.09
N ASP A 111 -14.06 -17.25 -2.91
CA ASP A 111 -14.14 -18.35 -1.95
C ASP A 111 -14.89 -19.53 -2.57
N GLN A 112 -14.32 -20.74 -2.50
CA GLN A 112 -15.00 -21.95 -2.98
C GLN A 112 -15.78 -22.56 -1.82
N ASP A 113 -17.10 -22.73 -1.99
CA ASP A 113 -17.95 -23.33 -0.97
C ASP A 113 -17.46 -24.76 -0.61
N GLY A 114 -17.06 -24.96 0.65
CA GLY A 114 -16.78 -26.29 1.20
C GLY A 114 -15.79 -26.30 2.37
N GLU A 115 -14.59 -25.76 2.19
CA GLU A 115 -13.49 -25.85 3.17
C GLU A 115 -13.00 -24.46 3.59
N LYS A 116 -12.68 -24.28 4.88
CA LYS A 116 -12.15 -23.00 5.38
C LYS A 116 -10.77 -22.75 4.75
N CYS A 117 -10.68 -21.69 3.95
CA CYS A 117 -9.46 -21.28 3.26
C CYS A 117 -8.91 -19.99 3.88
N PHE A 118 -7.60 -19.96 4.11
CA PHE A 118 -6.89 -18.74 4.51
C PHE A 118 -6.09 -18.23 3.32
N TYR A 119 -6.19 -16.94 3.04
CA TYR A 119 -5.48 -16.29 1.96
C TYR A 119 -4.37 -15.41 2.54
N LEU A 120 -3.17 -15.54 2.00
CA LEU A 120 -1.99 -14.85 2.49
C LEU A 120 -1.36 -14.03 1.37
N ASN A 121 -0.87 -12.84 1.72
CA ASN A 121 0.03 -12.11 0.84
C ASN A 121 1.46 -12.64 0.95
N GLU A 122 2.35 -12.17 0.06
CA GLU A 122 3.73 -12.63 0.01
C GLU A 122 4.50 -12.32 1.30
N ALA A 123 4.21 -11.19 1.95
CA ALA A 123 4.84 -10.80 3.20
C ALA A 123 4.45 -11.74 4.36
N ALA A 124 3.16 -12.04 4.53
CA ALA A 124 2.70 -13.00 5.54
C ALA A 124 3.23 -14.41 5.28
N TYR A 125 3.34 -14.81 4.01
CA TYR A 125 3.96 -16.08 3.68
C TYR A 125 5.44 -16.14 4.09
N LYS A 126 6.21 -15.07 3.87
CA LYS A 126 7.61 -15.00 4.28
C LYS A 126 7.76 -15.05 5.80
N GLU A 127 6.98 -14.28 6.53
CA GLU A 127 7.01 -14.31 8.00
C GLU A 127 6.68 -15.70 8.54
N LEU A 128 5.66 -16.34 7.98
CA LEU A 128 5.27 -17.69 8.35
C LEU A 128 6.38 -18.68 7.97
N GLN A 129 6.98 -18.56 6.79
CA GLN A 129 8.11 -19.40 6.36
C GLN A 129 9.29 -19.26 7.32
N ASP A 130 9.67 -18.04 7.69
CA ASP A 130 10.77 -17.77 8.60
C ASP A 130 10.48 -18.37 9.99
N ALA A 131 9.26 -18.21 10.51
CA ALA A 131 8.85 -18.80 11.80
C ALA A 131 8.91 -20.33 11.84
N PHE A 132 8.60 -21.02 10.72
CA PHE A 132 8.78 -22.48 10.63
C PHE A 132 10.24 -22.88 10.42
N MET A 133 11.02 -22.08 9.69
CA MET A 133 12.45 -22.32 9.46
C MET A 133 13.28 -22.15 10.74
N GLU A 134 12.91 -21.24 11.64
CA GLU A 134 13.50 -21.13 12.99
C GLU A 134 13.36 -22.41 13.81
N GLN A 135 12.37 -23.24 13.48
CA GLN A 135 12.13 -24.54 14.10
C GLN A 135 12.57 -25.72 13.20
N ASP A 136 13.47 -25.46 12.25
CA ASP A 136 14.06 -26.44 11.32
C ASP A 136 13.03 -27.13 10.39
N VAL A 137 11.86 -26.52 10.15
CA VAL A 137 10.82 -27.06 9.27
C VAL A 137 10.67 -26.21 8.01
N SER A 138 11.00 -26.80 6.86
CA SER A 138 10.71 -26.19 5.56
C SER A 138 9.28 -26.49 5.11
N LEU A 139 8.53 -25.44 4.79
CA LEU A 139 7.21 -25.56 4.21
C LEU A 139 7.32 -26.07 2.78
N LYS A 140 6.67 -27.19 2.49
CA LYS A 140 6.55 -27.69 1.11
C LYS A 140 5.26 -27.15 0.51
N SER A 141 5.40 -26.37 -0.54
CA SER A 141 4.28 -25.91 -1.34
C SER A 141 3.88 -26.91 -2.41
N THR A 142 2.58 -27.00 -2.65
CA THR A 142 2.02 -27.75 -3.79
C THR A 142 1.19 -26.75 -4.60
N GLY A 143 1.80 -26.09 -5.57
CA GLY A 143 1.10 -25.10 -6.40
C GLY A 143 1.90 -24.69 -7.62
N GLU A 144 1.23 -24.63 -8.78
CA GLU A 144 1.81 -24.11 -10.02
C GLU A 144 1.60 -22.59 -10.09
N SER A 145 2.73 -21.88 -10.16
CA SER A 145 3.02 -20.50 -10.62
C SER A 145 2.18 -19.30 -10.12
N GLU A 146 0.86 -19.39 -9.91
CA GLU A 146 0.02 -18.23 -9.54
C GLU A 146 -0.54 -18.29 -8.12
N ASN A 147 -0.88 -19.48 -7.61
CA ASN A 147 -1.34 -19.67 -6.23
C ASN A 147 -0.58 -20.83 -5.58
N ILE A 148 0.18 -20.54 -4.53
CA ILE A 148 0.90 -21.56 -3.78
C ILE A 148 -0.07 -22.08 -2.71
N ILE A 149 -0.39 -23.39 -2.73
CA ILE A 149 -1.30 -23.99 -1.75
C ILE A 149 -0.48 -24.78 -0.71
N LEU A 150 -0.77 -24.51 0.56
CA LEU A 150 -0.28 -25.27 1.70
C LEU A 150 -1.46 -25.91 2.41
N GLU A 151 -1.36 -27.20 2.72
CA GLU A 151 -2.31 -27.86 3.60
C GLU A 151 -1.72 -27.90 5.01
N MET A 152 -2.40 -27.25 5.95
CA MET A 152 -1.94 -27.11 7.33
C MET A 152 -3.06 -27.45 8.30
N GLN A 153 -2.66 -27.96 9.46
CA GLN A 153 -3.57 -28.11 10.59
C GLN A 153 -3.70 -26.76 11.28
N TYR A 154 -4.92 -26.33 11.61
CA TYR A 154 -5.16 -25.08 12.32
C TYR A 154 -6.06 -25.32 13.52
N GLN A 155 -5.85 -24.52 14.56
CA GLN A 155 -6.71 -24.40 15.72
C GLN A 155 -6.97 -22.91 15.94
N GLN A 156 -8.24 -22.49 15.91
CA GLN A 156 -8.62 -21.12 16.24
C GLN A 156 -8.69 -20.99 17.77
N ALA A 157 -8.13 -19.92 18.32
CA ALA A 157 -8.28 -19.63 19.73
C ALA A 157 -9.79 -19.44 20.04
N PRO A 158 -10.34 -20.12 21.07
CA PRO A 158 -11.77 -20.04 21.36
C PRO A 158 -12.09 -18.65 21.91
N GLN A 159 -12.93 -17.90 21.20
CA GLN A 159 -13.36 -16.57 21.66
C GLN A 159 -14.64 -16.60 22.52
N GLU A 160 -15.51 -17.61 22.41
CA GLU A 160 -16.63 -17.86 23.35
C GLU A 160 -16.98 -19.36 23.40
N GLU A 161 -17.01 -19.93 24.62
CA GLU A 161 -17.48 -21.27 25.11
C GLU A 161 -17.32 -22.58 24.30
N GLU A 162 -16.95 -22.58 23.03
CA GLU A 162 -16.53 -23.79 22.33
C GLU A 162 -15.04 -24.03 22.55
N LYS A 163 -14.70 -24.96 23.44
CA LYS A 163 -13.36 -25.54 23.48
C LYS A 163 -13.11 -26.29 22.17
N VAL A 164 -12.63 -25.58 21.16
CA VAL A 164 -12.08 -26.22 19.95
C VAL A 164 -10.73 -26.82 20.36
N THR A 165 -10.77 -28.06 20.88
CA THR A 165 -9.57 -28.83 21.26
C THR A 165 -8.95 -29.60 20.11
N GLU A 166 -9.59 -29.61 18.93
CA GLU A 166 -9.16 -30.42 17.78
C GLU A 166 -8.62 -29.56 16.65
N TYR A 167 -7.45 -29.96 16.15
CA TYR A 167 -6.84 -29.40 14.94
C TYR A 167 -7.66 -29.79 13.71
N ARG A 168 -8.11 -28.78 12.95
CA ARG A 168 -8.80 -28.96 11.66
C ARG A 168 -7.82 -28.77 10.52
N THR A 169 -8.09 -29.33 9.35
CA THR A 169 -7.26 -29.08 8.16
C THR A 169 -7.81 -27.87 7.41
N ALA A 170 -6.96 -26.92 7.05
CA ALA A 170 -7.29 -25.81 6.17
C ALA A 170 -6.30 -25.72 5.01
N LYS A 171 -6.79 -25.16 3.91
CA LYS A 171 -5.97 -24.75 2.78
C LYS A 171 -5.53 -23.32 2.99
N MET A 172 -4.22 -23.10 2.96
CA MET A 172 -3.63 -21.77 2.92
C MET A 172 -3.22 -21.47 1.48
N VAL A 173 -3.77 -20.42 0.91
CA VAL A 173 -3.59 -20.01 -0.48
C VAL A 173 -2.79 -18.71 -0.50
N ILE A 174 -1.56 -18.78 -0.99
CA ILE A 174 -0.70 -17.60 -1.11
C ILE A 174 -0.98 -16.98 -2.47
N LYS A 175 -1.44 -15.74 -2.43
CA LYS A 175 -1.75 -14.94 -3.62
C LYS A 175 -0.71 -13.83 -3.75
N LYS A 176 -0.04 -13.75 -4.89
CA LYS A 176 1.01 -12.73 -5.12
C LYS A 176 0.43 -11.35 -5.46
N ASP A 177 -0.64 -11.33 -6.24
CA ASP A 177 -1.21 -10.10 -6.79
C ASP A 177 -2.62 -9.81 -6.23
N GLY A 178 -3.05 -8.54 -6.31
CA GLY A 178 -4.40 -8.12 -5.92
C GLY A 178 -4.55 -7.70 -4.46
N TRP A 179 -3.44 -7.63 -3.70
CA TRP A 179 -3.43 -7.05 -2.37
C TRP A 179 -3.29 -5.53 -2.44
N ILE A 180 -3.94 -4.83 -1.52
CA ILE A 180 -3.81 -3.37 -1.39
C ILE A 180 -2.55 -3.01 -0.58
N SER A 181 -2.19 -3.82 0.41
CA SER A 181 -1.05 -3.58 1.29
C SER A 181 0.05 -4.63 1.11
N ASP A 182 1.30 -4.15 1.19
CA ASP A 182 2.50 -5.00 1.27
C ASP A 182 2.78 -5.49 2.70
N THR A 183 2.02 -5.02 3.69
CA THR A 183 2.14 -5.48 5.09
C THR A 183 1.65 -6.92 5.23
N PRO A 184 2.27 -7.76 6.07
CA PRO A 184 1.81 -9.13 6.32
C PRO A 184 0.32 -9.20 6.68
N GLN A 185 -0.46 -9.90 5.86
CA GLN A 185 -1.90 -10.07 6.07
C GLN A 185 -2.34 -11.50 5.77
N ILE A 186 -3.16 -12.04 6.67
CA ILE A 186 -3.87 -13.32 6.51
C ILE A 186 -5.37 -13.02 6.60
N VAL A 187 -6.13 -13.35 5.55
CA VAL A 187 -7.58 -13.11 5.49
C VAL A 187 -8.35 -14.39 5.23
N THR A 188 -9.57 -14.48 5.75
CA THR A 188 -10.50 -15.59 5.46
C THR A 188 -11.93 -15.09 5.36
N ALA A 189 -12.80 -15.87 4.73
CA ALA A 189 -14.21 -15.54 4.59
C ALA A 189 -14.94 -15.68 5.93
N TRP A 190 -15.66 -14.63 6.31
CA TRP A 190 -16.56 -14.62 7.46
C TRP A 190 -17.75 -15.56 7.23
N GLN A 191 -17.97 -16.48 8.17
CA GLN A 191 -19.08 -17.45 8.13
C GLN A 191 -20.11 -17.25 9.26
N GLY A 192 -19.93 -16.25 10.12
CA GLY A 192 -20.79 -15.99 11.29
C GLY A 192 -22.02 -15.13 10.99
N ALA A 193 -23.03 -15.21 11.86
CA ALA A 193 -24.20 -14.33 11.83
C ALA A 193 -24.03 -13.06 12.71
N GLN A 194 -22.96 -13.00 13.51
CA GLN A 194 -22.68 -11.89 14.42
C GLN A 194 -22.10 -10.68 13.69
N SER A 195 -22.30 -9.48 14.24
CA SER A 195 -21.64 -8.26 13.77
C SER A 195 -20.14 -8.34 14.07
N GLY A 196 -19.32 -7.87 13.13
CA GLY A 196 -17.87 -7.76 13.33
C GLY A 196 -17.49 -6.77 14.44
N GLU A 197 -16.27 -6.90 14.94
CA GLU A 197 -15.68 -6.04 15.98
C GLU A 197 -15.32 -4.65 15.40
N TYR A 198 -14.97 -4.61 14.12
CA TYR A 198 -14.63 -3.39 13.38
C TYR A 198 -15.23 -3.43 11.97
N GLN A 199 -15.12 -2.31 11.25
CA GLN A 199 -15.41 -2.23 9.82
C GLN A 199 -14.12 -2.05 9.04
N MET A 200 -13.84 -2.97 8.12
CA MET A 200 -12.79 -2.82 7.13
C MET A 200 -13.35 -2.04 5.94
N VAL A 201 -12.71 -0.93 5.60
CA VAL A 201 -13.13 -0.07 4.48
C VAL A 201 -11.99 0.13 3.51
N ALA A 202 -12.22 -0.26 2.26
CA ALA A 202 -11.32 0.03 1.15
C ALA A 202 -11.73 1.33 0.46
N PHE A 203 -10.77 2.23 0.26
CA PHE A 203 -10.91 3.43 -0.54
C PHE A 203 -10.12 3.30 -1.84
N SER A 204 -10.64 3.90 -2.90
CA SER A 204 -10.01 3.93 -4.23
C SER A 204 -8.85 4.92 -4.34
N LYS A 205 -8.72 5.83 -3.36
CA LYS A 205 -7.67 6.84 -3.30
C LYS A 205 -7.07 6.87 -1.90
N GLY A 206 -5.76 7.01 -1.83
CA GLY A 206 -4.99 7.00 -0.58
C GLY A 206 -5.05 8.30 0.21
N ASP A 207 -5.37 9.42 -0.44
CA ASP A 207 -5.47 10.72 0.23
C ASP A 207 -6.90 10.93 0.77
N LEU A 208 -7.07 10.71 2.08
CA LEU A 208 -8.33 11.01 2.76
C LEU A 208 -8.44 12.53 3.00
N THR A 209 -9.32 13.18 2.24
CA THR A 209 -9.60 14.60 2.45
C THR A 209 -10.19 14.86 3.84
N SER A 210 -10.02 16.08 4.35
CA SER A 210 -10.62 16.49 5.63
C SER A 210 -12.15 16.32 5.64
N ALA A 211 -12.80 16.50 4.49
CA ALA A 211 -14.23 16.26 4.32
C ALA A 211 -14.59 14.77 4.44
N GLN A 212 -13.81 13.87 3.83
CA GLN A 212 -14.00 12.43 3.96
C GLN A 212 -13.77 11.96 5.41
N ARG A 213 -12.78 12.52 6.12
CA ARG A 213 -12.59 12.24 7.55
C ARG A 213 -13.77 12.70 8.41
N GLU A 214 -14.33 13.87 8.13
CA GLU A 214 -15.53 14.33 8.82
C GLU A 214 -16.74 13.43 8.51
N GLN A 215 -16.85 12.92 7.29
CA GLN A 215 -17.89 11.96 6.91
C GLN A 215 -17.69 10.61 7.62
N ILE A 216 -16.46 10.08 7.70
CA ILE A 216 -16.11 8.87 8.47
C ILE A 216 -16.48 9.05 9.95
N ALA A 217 -16.13 10.20 10.54
CA ALA A 217 -16.47 10.53 11.93
C ALA A 217 -18.00 10.66 12.14
N LYS A 218 -18.75 11.17 11.14
CA LYS A 218 -20.21 11.22 11.15
C LYS A 218 -20.85 9.82 11.12
N VAL A 219 -20.24 8.89 10.39
CA VAL A 219 -20.64 7.47 10.36
C VAL A 219 -20.34 6.79 11.71
N GLY A 220 -19.59 7.42 12.62
CA GLY A 220 -19.34 6.92 13.99
C GLY A 220 -18.06 6.08 14.12
N GLY A 221 -17.28 6.03 13.05
CA GLY A 221 -16.00 5.34 13.00
C GLY A 221 -14.84 6.19 13.50
N MET A 222 -13.95 5.58 14.29
CA MET A 222 -12.59 6.06 14.49
C MET A 222 -11.64 5.14 13.73
N ILE A 223 -10.71 5.71 12.97
CA ILE A 223 -9.68 4.95 12.27
C ILE A 223 -8.69 4.47 13.32
N GLU A 224 -8.51 3.16 13.45
CA GLU A 224 -7.64 2.56 14.48
C GLU A 224 -6.18 3.01 14.32
N GLN A 225 -5.75 3.18 13.07
CA GLN A 225 -4.42 3.65 12.68
C GLN A 225 -4.45 5.10 12.18
N GLU A 226 -4.96 6.03 12.99
CA GLU A 226 -4.98 7.46 12.63
C GLU A 226 -3.57 8.01 12.33
N ASN A 227 -2.54 7.50 13.01
CA ASN A 227 -1.15 7.87 12.76
C ASN A 227 -0.69 7.55 11.34
N ASP A 228 -1.16 6.45 10.74
CA ASP A 228 -0.76 6.04 9.40
C ASP A 228 -1.41 6.94 8.33
N VAL A 229 -2.65 7.37 8.57
CA VAL A 229 -3.33 8.38 7.74
C VAL A 229 -2.55 9.70 7.78
N VAL A 230 -2.21 10.14 8.99
CA VAL A 230 -1.48 11.40 9.21
C VAL A 230 -0.08 11.33 8.60
N GLN A 231 0.62 10.20 8.74
CA GLN A 231 1.95 10.00 8.14
C GLN A 231 1.89 10.05 6.61
N ARG A 232 0.92 9.36 5.98
CA ARG A 232 0.75 9.44 4.52
C ARG A 232 0.46 10.85 4.03
N GLU A 233 -0.37 11.60 4.74
CA GLU A 233 -0.60 13.02 4.43
C GLU A 233 0.70 13.83 4.49
N TYR A 234 1.55 13.57 5.48
CA TYR A 234 2.86 14.22 5.57
C TYR A 234 3.77 13.83 4.41
N GLU A 235 3.83 12.56 4.02
CA GLU A 235 4.62 12.08 2.90
C GLU A 235 4.17 12.71 1.57
N VAL A 236 2.85 12.80 1.33
CA VAL A 236 2.31 13.49 0.15
C VAL A 236 2.65 14.98 0.18
N LYS A 237 2.49 15.65 1.33
CA LYS A 237 2.86 17.08 1.49
C LYS A 237 4.36 17.30 1.25
N GLU A 238 5.21 16.40 1.73
CA GLU A 238 6.65 16.45 1.50
C GLU A 238 6.97 16.31 0.01
N LEU A 239 6.37 15.34 -0.69
CA LEU A 239 6.54 15.19 -2.13
C LEU A 239 6.10 16.42 -2.91
N VAL A 240 4.95 17.02 -2.55
CA VAL A 240 4.49 18.30 -3.14
C VAL A 240 5.54 19.39 -2.95
N LEU A 241 6.11 19.48 -1.74
CA LEU A 241 7.14 20.46 -1.42
C LEU A 241 8.40 20.24 -2.26
N GLN A 242 8.87 18.99 -2.36
CA GLN A 242 10.01 18.61 -3.17
C GLN A 242 9.79 18.96 -4.64
N VAL A 243 8.63 18.64 -5.22
CA VAL A 243 8.28 19.01 -6.60
C VAL A 243 8.32 20.53 -6.79
N LYS A 244 7.74 21.31 -5.87
CA LYS A 244 7.74 22.78 -5.95
C LYS A 244 9.16 23.34 -5.94
N TYR A 245 10.02 22.90 -5.03
CA TYR A 245 11.39 23.39 -4.93
C TYR A 245 12.23 22.99 -6.15
N GLU A 246 12.12 21.75 -6.62
CA GLU A 246 12.85 21.28 -7.81
C GLU A 246 12.42 22.06 -9.07
N LEU A 247 11.14 22.40 -9.21
CA LEU A 247 10.66 23.26 -10.30
C LEU A 247 11.17 24.69 -10.19
N ILE A 248 11.20 25.28 -8.99
CA ILE A 248 11.75 26.62 -8.76
C ILE A 248 13.24 26.65 -9.13
N VAL A 249 14.02 25.66 -8.70
CA VAL A 249 15.45 25.56 -9.03
C VAL A 249 15.65 25.36 -10.54
N ALA A 250 14.85 24.51 -11.17
CA ALA A 250 14.88 24.32 -12.62
C ALA A 250 14.59 25.62 -13.39
N LEU A 251 13.61 26.41 -12.91
CA LEU A 251 13.25 27.69 -13.51
C LEU A 251 14.34 28.74 -13.31
N LEU A 252 14.92 28.86 -12.11
CA LEU A 252 16.02 29.79 -11.83
C LEU A 252 17.27 29.47 -12.64
N THR A 253 17.63 28.19 -12.75
CA THR A 253 18.78 27.74 -13.54
C THR A 253 18.56 27.96 -15.04
N TRP A 254 17.33 27.82 -15.53
CA TRP A 254 16.97 28.19 -16.90
C TRP A 254 17.09 29.69 -17.16
N ILE A 255 16.57 30.53 -16.26
CA ILE A 255 16.69 31.99 -16.39
C ILE A 255 18.17 32.40 -16.38
N MET A 256 18.96 31.87 -15.46
CA MET A 256 20.40 32.14 -15.40
C MET A 256 21.14 31.67 -16.65
N ALA A 257 20.81 30.49 -17.18
CA ALA A 257 21.40 30.01 -18.43
C ALA A 257 21.05 30.93 -19.61
N MET A 258 19.81 31.42 -19.69
CA MET A 258 19.36 32.33 -20.75
C MET A 258 20.00 33.72 -20.65
N THR A 259 20.07 34.29 -19.44
CA THR A 259 20.74 35.59 -19.24
C THR A 259 22.24 35.48 -19.49
N PHE A 260 22.88 34.42 -18.99
CA PHE A 260 24.31 34.18 -19.21
C PHE A 260 24.62 33.95 -20.70
N TRP A 261 23.76 33.24 -21.42
CA TRP A 261 23.87 33.12 -22.88
C TRP A 261 23.80 34.48 -23.56
N HIS A 262 22.80 35.31 -23.21
CA HIS A 262 22.60 36.61 -23.82
C HIS A 262 23.79 37.56 -23.56
N TYR A 263 24.21 37.71 -22.31
CA TYR A 263 25.23 38.69 -21.92
C TYR A 263 26.67 38.23 -22.17
N CYS A 264 26.99 36.96 -21.96
CA CYS A 264 28.39 36.49 -21.98
C CYS A 264 28.78 35.78 -23.28
N ILE A 265 27.81 35.25 -24.02
CA ILE A 265 28.06 34.45 -25.23
C ILE A 265 27.56 35.20 -26.48
N ALA A 266 26.31 35.63 -26.51
CA ALA A 266 25.72 36.30 -27.66
C ALA A 266 26.25 37.72 -27.88
N CYS A 267 26.54 38.48 -26.82
CA CYS A 267 27.17 39.81 -26.95
C CYS A 267 28.69 39.80 -27.21
N ARG A 268 29.35 38.62 -27.17
CA ARG A 268 30.81 38.47 -27.37
C ARG A 268 31.19 37.79 -28.69
N ILE A 269 30.22 37.32 -29.45
CA ILE A 269 30.36 36.74 -30.80
C ILE A 269 29.88 37.76 -31.81
#